data_AF-A0A5S4WWG8-F1
#
_entry.id   AF-A0A5S4WWG8-F1
#
_cell.length_a   1.000
_cell.length_b   1.000
_cell.length_c   1.000
_cell.angle_alpha   90.00
_cell.angle_beta   90.00
_cell.angle_gamma   90.00
#
_symmetry.space_group_name_H-M   'P 1'
#
loop_
_entity.id
_entity.type
_entity.pdbx_description
1 polymer ?
#
loop_
_entity_poly.entity_id
_entity_poly.type
_entity_poly.pdbx_seq_one_letter_code
_entity_poly.pdbx_strand_id
1 'polypeptide(L)'
;MSGNTDLESKVVAAIRQYREALTRVEHLEREDSDAHRALTRTLVDLRRAMRGEAAPNLKDSLFETGATVVARSDEARNALVEATAKLESARLALAALERQLGYIPEVSMGRITNRHRRLV
;
A
#
# COMPACT_ATOMS: atom_id res chain seq x y z
N MET A 1 -14.74 -38.11 -5.88
CA MET A 1 -13.46 -37.38 -5.85
C MET A 1 -13.68 -35.86 -5.93
N SER A 2 -14.41 -35.25 -4.99
CA SER A 2 -14.74 -33.81 -5.03
C SER A 2 -13.95 -32.94 -4.03
N GLY A 3 -13.37 -33.54 -2.98
CA GLY A 3 -12.65 -32.79 -1.95
C GLY A 3 -11.34 -32.15 -2.44
N ASN A 4 -10.64 -32.80 -3.39
CA ASN A 4 -9.35 -32.31 -3.87
C ASN A 4 -9.51 -31.10 -4.81
N THR A 5 -10.55 -31.10 -5.65
CA THR A 5 -10.88 -30.00 -6.57
C THR A 5 -11.36 -28.74 -5.84
N ASP A 6 -12.06 -28.90 -4.71
CA ASP A 6 -12.48 -27.77 -3.87
C ASP A 6 -11.28 -27.15 -3.13
N LEU A 7 -10.37 -27.98 -2.62
CA LEU A 7 -9.14 -27.53 -1.97
C LEU A 7 -8.20 -26.81 -2.94
N GLU A 8 -8.02 -27.34 -4.15
CA GLU A 8 -7.23 -26.69 -5.20
C GLU A 8 -7.80 -25.32 -5.57
N SER A 9 -9.13 -25.22 -5.73
CA SER A 9 -9.81 -23.95 -5.99
C SER A 9 -9.58 -22.90 -4.89
N LYS A 10 -9.56 -23.34 -3.62
CA LYS A 10 -9.25 -22.48 -2.47
C LYS A 10 -7.81 -22.01 -2.47
N VAL A 11 -6.85 -22.88 -2.79
CA VAL A 11 -5.43 -22.49 -2.94
C VAL A 11 -5.26 -21.47 -4.07
N VAL A 12 -5.91 -21.69 -5.23
CA VAL A 12 -5.88 -20.73 -6.34
C VAL A 12 -6.43 -19.36 -5.93
N ALA A 13 -7.53 -19.33 -5.18
CA ALA A 13 -8.08 -18.08 -4.65
C ALA A 13 -7.14 -17.40 -3.65
N ALA A 14 -6.53 -18.16 -2.74
CA ALA A 14 -5.56 -17.64 -1.76
C ALA A 14 -4.30 -17.07 -2.44
N ILE A 15 -3.79 -17.71 -3.50
CA ILE A 15 -2.67 -17.19 -4.31
C ILE A 15 -3.04 -15.83 -4.92
N ARG A 16 -4.25 -15.68 -5.44
CA ARG A 16 -4.72 -14.40 -6.00
C ARG A 16 -4.81 -13.32 -4.93
N GLN A 17 -5.38 -13.63 -3.78
CA GLN A 17 -5.50 -12.70 -2.66
C GLN A 17 -4.12 -12.28 -2.12
N TYR A 18 -3.19 -13.21 -2.00
CA TYR A 18 -1.81 -12.91 -1.62
C TYR A 18 -1.14 -11.95 -2.60
N ARG A 19 -1.27 -12.21 -3.92
CA ARG A 19 -0.71 -11.34 -4.96
C ARG A 19 -1.32 -9.94 -4.95
N GLU A 20 -2.64 -9.83 -4.76
CA GLU A 20 -3.34 -8.55 -4.63
C GLU A 20 -2.87 -7.76 -3.40
N ALA A 21 -2.77 -8.42 -2.25
CA ALA A 21 -2.25 -7.81 -1.03
C ALA A 21 -0.80 -7.33 -1.21
N LEU A 22 0.04 -8.12 -1.90
CA LEU A 22 1.42 -7.75 -2.19
C LEU A 22 1.49 -6.52 -3.10
N THR A 23 0.72 -6.49 -4.19
CA THR A 23 0.64 -5.31 -5.06
C THR A 23 0.19 -4.06 -4.30
N ARG A 24 -0.75 -4.20 -3.35
CA ARG A 24 -1.20 -3.09 -2.52
C ARG A 24 -0.11 -2.58 -1.58
N VAL A 25 0.66 -3.47 -0.94
CA VAL A 25 1.82 -3.08 -0.11
C VAL A 25 2.85 -2.35 -0.96
N GLU A 26 3.25 -2.89 -2.11
CA GLU A 26 4.22 -2.23 -2.99
C GLU A 26 3.77 -0.83 -3.45
N HIS A 27 2.47 -0.64 -3.69
CA HIS A 27 1.92 0.68 -4.00
C HIS A 27 2.07 1.64 -2.81
N LEU A 28 1.69 1.18 -1.61
CA LEU A 28 1.72 1.99 -0.40
C LEU A 28 3.14 2.33 0.06
N GLU A 29 4.13 1.47 -0.17
CA GLU A 29 5.54 1.79 0.08
C GLU A 29 6.02 2.99 -0.75
N ARG A 30 5.52 3.12 -1.99
CA ARG A 30 5.81 4.28 -2.85
C ARG A 30 5.11 5.54 -2.31
N GLU A 31 3.84 5.42 -1.92
CA GLU A 31 3.07 6.53 -1.32
C GLU A 31 3.70 7.03 -0.01
N ASP A 32 4.12 6.14 0.87
CA ASP A 32 4.85 6.46 2.12
C ASP A 32 6.18 7.16 1.82
N SER A 33 6.94 6.65 0.85
CA SER A 33 8.20 7.27 0.41
C SER A 33 8.00 8.68 -0.15
N ASP A 34 6.95 8.90 -0.93
CA ASP A 34 6.61 10.21 -1.50
C ASP A 34 6.13 11.19 -0.42
N ALA A 35 5.29 10.74 0.51
CA ALA A 35 4.85 11.52 1.65
C ALA A 35 6.03 11.92 2.56
N HIS A 36 6.94 10.99 2.84
CA HIS A 36 8.14 11.24 3.62
C HIS A 36 9.07 12.26 2.93
N ARG A 37 9.21 12.18 1.60
CA ARG A 37 9.97 13.15 0.82
C ARG A 37 9.34 14.55 0.89
N ALA A 38 8.01 14.65 0.78
CA ALA A 38 7.28 15.90 0.89
C ALA A 38 7.45 16.53 2.30
N LEU A 39 7.38 15.71 3.34
CA LEU A 39 7.61 16.14 4.72
C LEU A 39 9.03 16.70 4.89
N THR A 40 10.03 15.97 4.43
CA THR A 40 11.43 16.39 4.50
C THR A 40 11.66 17.73 3.81
N ARG A 41 11.06 17.95 2.63
CA ARG A 41 11.14 19.25 1.92
C ARG A 41 10.50 20.38 2.72
N THR A 42 9.29 20.14 3.25
CA THR A 42 8.55 21.13 4.04
C THR A 42 9.31 21.54 5.30
N LEU A 43 9.97 20.58 5.96
CA LEU A 43 10.83 20.86 7.13
C LEU A 43 12.06 21.71 6.77
N VAL A 44 12.66 21.50 5.60
CA VAL A 44 13.77 22.33 5.11
C VAL A 44 13.31 23.76 4.85
N ASP A 45 12.16 23.94 4.21
CA ASP A 45 11.61 25.26 3.91
C ASP A 45 11.19 26.02 5.17
N LEU A 46 10.59 25.32 6.14
CA LEU A 46 10.28 25.88 7.45
C LEU A 46 11.55 26.34 8.17
N ARG A 47 12.61 25.54 8.17
CA ARG A 47 13.91 25.89 8.77
C ARG A 47 14.51 27.15 8.13
N ARG A 48 14.42 27.30 6.80
CA ARG A 48 14.86 28.51 6.08
C ARG A 48 14.03 29.72 6.47
N ALA A 49 12.71 29.57 6.53
CA ALA A 49 11.81 30.64 6.94
C ALA A 49 12.07 31.12 8.38
N MET A 50 12.38 30.21 9.30
CA MET A 50 12.78 30.56 10.68
C MET A 50 14.08 31.35 10.75
N ARG A 51 15.01 31.15 9.80
CA ARG A 51 16.27 31.89 9.69
C ARG A 51 16.12 33.26 8.99
N GLY A 52 14.92 33.60 8.52
CA GLY A 52 14.69 34.81 7.73
C GLY A 52 15.19 34.69 6.28
N GLU A 53 15.51 33.48 5.83
CA GLU A 53 15.99 33.19 4.47
C GLU A 53 14.82 33.00 3.47
N ALA A 54 13.56 33.20 3.92
CA ALA A 54 12.36 33.11 3.10
C ALA A 54 11.48 34.36 3.24
N ALA A 55 10.60 34.58 2.27
CA ALA A 55 9.70 35.74 2.29
C ALA A 55 8.78 35.75 3.54
N PRO A 56 8.47 36.90 4.14
CA PRO A 56 7.71 36.99 5.38
C PRO A 56 6.31 36.35 5.30
N ASN A 57 5.67 36.41 4.14
CA ASN A 57 4.35 35.85 3.85
C ASN A 57 4.34 34.31 3.72
N LEU A 58 5.49 33.65 3.63
CA LEU A 58 5.57 32.19 3.54
C LEU A 58 5.36 31.51 4.90
N LYS A 59 5.59 32.19 6.03
CA LYS A 59 5.56 31.55 7.36
C LYS A 59 4.19 30.95 7.70
N ASP A 60 3.13 31.71 7.48
CA ASP A 60 1.76 31.25 7.80
C ASP A 60 1.31 30.14 6.84
N SER A 61 1.66 30.26 5.56
CA SER A 61 1.39 29.21 4.56
C SER A 61 2.17 27.92 4.81
N LEU A 62 3.39 28.00 5.34
CA LEU A 62 4.23 26.85 5.66
C LEU A 62 3.72 26.08 6.87
N PHE A 63 3.06 26.73 7.82
CA PHE A 63 2.45 26.05 8.97
C PHE A 63 1.28 25.15 8.54
N GLU A 64 0.35 25.69 7.76
CA GLU A 64 -0.79 24.94 7.20
C GLU A 64 -0.35 23.83 6.24
N THR A 65 0.62 24.13 5.38
CA THR A 65 1.23 23.13 4.48
C THR A 65 1.93 22.04 5.30
N GLY A 66 2.65 22.41 6.36
CA GLY A 66 3.30 21.48 7.28
C GLY A 66 2.32 20.53 7.94
N ALA A 67 1.24 21.05 8.52
CA ALA A 67 0.20 20.24 9.14
C ALA A 67 -0.42 19.24 8.14
N THR A 68 -0.72 19.71 6.93
CA THR A 68 -1.27 18.85 5.86
C THR A 68 -0.31 17.73 5.46
N VAL A 69 0.99 18.05 5.33
CA VAL A 69 2.00 17.06 4.92
C VAL A 69 2.29 16.05 6.03
N VAL A 70 2.27 16.46 7.29
CA VAL A 70 2.34 15.54 8.45
C VAL A 70 1.16 14.58 8.43
N ALA A 71 -0.07 15.10 8.31
CA ALA A 71 -1.27 14.26 8.27
C ALA A 71 -1.23 13.21 7.14
N ARG A 72 -0.78 13.61 5.94
CA ARG A 72 -0.61 12.69 4.80
C ARG A 72 0.47 11.64 5.06
N SER A 73 1.57 11.99 5.73
CA SER A 73 2.61 11.05 6.10
C SER A 73 2.09 10.01 7.09
N ASP A 74 1.33 10.44 8.10
CA ASP A 74 0.74 9.54 9.09
C ASP A 74 -0.31 8.62 8.44
N GLU A 75 -1.14 9.16 7.55
CA GLU A 75 -2.13 8.38 6.80
C GLU A 75 -1.46 7.31 5.91
N ALA A 76 -0.45 7.69 5.13
CA ALA A 76 0.29 6.76 4.28
C ALA A 76 0.94 5.64 5.10
N ARG A 77 1.54 5.99 6.24
CA ARG A 77 2.17 5.03 7.14
C ARG A 77 1.16 4.07 7.77
N ASN A 78 0.03 4.58 8.25
CA ASN A 78 -1.04 3.76 8.82
C ASN A 78 -1.60 2.79 7.77
N ALA A 79 -1.86 3.27 6.55
CA ALA A 79 -2.33 2.44 5.46
C ALA A 79 -1.31 1.34 5.09
N LEU A 80 -0.01 1.65 5.09
CA LEU A 80 1.05 0.67 4.86
C LEU A 80 1.10 -0.40 5.96
N VAL A 81 0.96 0.00 7.23
CA VAL A 81 0.91 -0.93 8.38
C VAL A 81 -0.28 -1.89 8.22
N GLU A 82 -1.47 -1.37 7.92
CA GLU A 82 -2.66 -2.21 7.70
C GLU A 82 -2.50 -3.16 6.52
N ALA A 83 -1.95 -2.67 5.40
CA ALA A 83 -1.72 -3.49 4.21
C ALA A 83 -0.70 -4.60 4.47
N THR A 84 0.35 -4.31 5.23
CA THR A 84 1.36 -5.31 5.62
C THR A 84 0.75 -6.38 6.52
N ALA A 85 -0.11 -6.01 7.46
CA ALA A 85 -0.84 -6.98 8.28
C ALA A 85 -1.77 -7.88 7.45
N LYS A 86 -2.46 -7.31 6.45
CA LYS A 86 -3.31 -8.07 5.51
C LYS A 86 -2.48 -9.02 4.63
N LEU A 87 -1.32 -8.58 4.15
CA LEU A 87 -0.39 -9.41 3.39
C LEU A 87 0.09 -10.60 4.22
N GLU A 88 0.50 -10.37 5.48
CA GLU A 88 0.93 -11.45 6.36
C GLU A 88 -0.20 -12.43 6.66
N SER A 89 -1.42 -11.93 6.90
CA SER A 89 -2.60 -12.78 7.06
C SER A 89 -2.86 -13.65 5.82
N ALA A 90 -2.79 -13.06 4.61
CA ALA A 90 -2.94 -13.79 3.36
C ALA A 90 -1.83 -14.83 3.15
N ARG A 91 -0.59 -14.50 3.52
CA ARG A 91 0.56 -15.41 3.47
C ARG A 91 0.35 -16.64 4.37
N LEU A 92 -0.10 -16.43 5.60
CA LEU A 92 -0.37 -17.50 6.56
C LEU A 92 -1.54 -18.39 6.10
N ALA A 93 -2.61 -17.79 5.58
CA ALA A 93 -3.74 -18.53 5.03
C ALA A 93 -3.33 -19.39 3.83
N LEU A 94 -2.52 -18.84 2.91
CA LEU A 94 -2.00 -19.57 1.77
C LEU A 94 -1.12 -20.74 2.22
N ALA A 95 -0.16 -20.52 3.12
CA ALA A 95 0.73 -21.56 3.62
C ALA A 95 -0.03 -22.72 4.28
N ALA A 96 -1.13 -22.42 5.00
CA ALA A 96 -1.98 -23.44 5.59
C ALA A 96 -2.68 -24.31 4.53
N LEU A 97 -3.16 -23.69 3.45
CA LEU A 97 -3.84 -24.39 2.36
C LEU A 97 -2.85 -25.18 1.49
N GLU A 98 -1.67 -24.63 1.19
CA GLU A 98 -0.60 -25.34 0.47
C GLU A 98 -0.17 -26.60 1.21
N ARG A 99 -0.05 -26.54 2.54
CA ARG A 99 0.25 -27.70 3.38
C ARG A 99 -0.84 -28.77 3.31
N GLN A 100 -2.11 -28.39 3.21
CA GLN A 100 -3.22 -29.34 3.08
C GLN A 100 -3.26 -29.98 1.68
N LEU A 101 -2.96 -29.19 0.64
CA LEU A 101 -3.02 -29.65 -0.75
C LEU A 101 -1.81 -30.54 -1.11
N GLY A 102 -0.64 -30.27 -0.52
CA GLY A 102 0.57 -31.06 -0.71
C GLY A 102 1.36 -30.73 -1.99
N TYR A 103 0.88 -29.79 -2.80
CA TYR A 103 1.57 -29.21 -3.95
C TYR A 103 1.06 -27.77 -4.19
N ILE A 104 1.77 -27.01 -5.03
CA ILE A 104 1.39 -25.64 -5.39
C ILE A 104 0.81 -25.66 -6.81
N PRO A 105 -0.47 -25.29 -7.01
CA PRO A 105 -1.09 -25.25 -8.32
C PRO A 105 -0.59 -24.07 -9.14
N GLU A 106 -0.55 -24.23 -10.47
CA GLU A 106 -0.18 -23.15 -11.37
C GLU A 106 -1.31 -22.11 -11.46
N VAL A 107 -1.00 -20.86 -11.12
CA VAL A 107 -1.97 -19.75 -11.19
C VAL A 107 -1.47 -18.70 -12.16
N SER A 108 -2.16 -18.57 -13.29
CA SER A 108 -1.86 -17.54 -14.28
C SER A 108 -2.00 -16.14 -13.69
N MET A 109 -1.10 -15.25 -14.10
CA MET A 109 -1.19 -13.82 -13.83
C MET A 109 -2.29 -13.24 -14.72
N GLY A 110 -3.55 -13.44 -14.35
CA GLY A 110 -4.68 -12.84 -15.07
C GLY A 110 -4.49 -11.32 -15.14
N ARG A 111 -4.51 -10.74 -16.35
CA ARG A 111 -4.50 -9.29 -16.56
C ARG A 111 -5.62 -8.67 -15.71
N ILE A 112 -5.26 -7.85 -14.71
CA ILE A 112 -6.20 -6.97 -14.01
C ILE A 112 -6.67 -5.94 -15.05
N THR A 113 -7.71 -6.27 -15.80
CA THR A 113 -8.39 -5.29 -16.64
C THR A 113 -9.31 -4.49 -15.73
N ASN A 114 -8.87 -3.28 -15.36
CA ASN A 114 -9.76 -2.26 -14.79
C ASN A 114 -10.84 -1.93 -15.83
N ARG A 115 -11.92 -2.71 -15.85
CA ARG A 115 -13.17 -2.35 -16.54
C ARG A 115 -13.97 -1.42 -15.65
N HIS A 116 -13.48 -0.20 -15.49
CA HIS A 116 -14.34 0.96 -15.26
C HIS A 116 -14.31 1.83 -16.51
N ARG A 117 -15.05 1.35 -17.52
CA ARG A 117 -15.61 2.16 -18.58
C ARG A 117 -17.12 2.30 -18.30
N ARG A 118 -17.51 3.48 -17.84
CA ARG A 118 -18.78 4.16 -18.15
C ARG A 118 -18.31 5.56 -18.60
N LEU A 119 -18.40 6.02 -19.86
CA LEU A 119 -19.60 6.31 -20.66
C LEU A 119 -20.65 6.96 -19.74
N VAL A 120 -20.86 8.27 -19.71
CA VAL A 120 -20.76 9.36 -20.68
C VAL A 120 -20.36 10.63 -19.92
#